data_AF-A0A967GEY9-F1
#
_entry.id   AF-A0A967GEY9-F1
#
_cell.length_a   1.000
_cell.length_b   1.000
_cell.length_c   1.000
_cell.angle_alpha   90.00
_cell.angle_beta   90.00
_cell.angle_gamma   90.00
#
_symmetry.space_group_name_H-M   'P 1'
#
loop_
_entity.id
_entity.type
_entity.pdbx_description
1 polymer ?
#
loop_
_entity_poly.entity_id
_entity_poly.type
_entity_poly.pdbx_seq_one_letter_code
_entity_poly.pdbx_strand_id
1 'polypeptide(L)'
;MTSRTNRTTGTPRAATAQALPLFNNRILSGDCSEQLAVLPDACVDLVVTSPPYADARARTYGGVHPDDYVAWFLPIAAELKRVLKPSGSFVLNIKERVVGGERHTYVLELILALRE
;
A
#
# COMPACT_ATOMS: atom_id res chain seq x y z
N MET A 1 -20.50 -5.71 -56.18
CA MET A 1 -19.66 -6.90 -55.93
C MET A 1 -18.47 -6.45 -55.08
N THR A 2 -18.65 -6.40 -53.75
CA THR A 2 -18.04 -7.35 -52.77
C THR A 2 -16.52 -7.29 -52.81
N SER A 3 -15.84 -6.74 -51.82
CA SER A 3 -15.59 -7.51 -50.60
C SER A 3 -15.16 -6.61 -49.43
N ARG A 4 -15.86 -6.78 -48.30
CA ARG A 4 -15.45 -6.35 -46.96
C ARG A 4 -14.48 -7.38 -46.41
N THR A 5 -13.38 -6.94 -45.82
CA THR A 5 -12.60 -7.75 -44.88
C THR A 5 -12.32 -6.92 -43.63
N ASN A 6 -13.29 -6.90 -42.72
CA ASN A 6 -13.09 -6.36 -41.38
C ASN A 6 -12.49 -7.48 -40.51
N ARG A 7 -11.21 -7.35 -40.17
CA ARG A 7 -10.49 -8.27 -39.29
C ARG A 7 -10.16 -7.50 -38.01
N THR A 8 -10.94 -7.71 -36.97
CA THR A 8 -10.55 -7.40 -35.58
C THR A 8 -11.36 -8.30 -34.65
N THR A 9 -10.81 -9.48 -34.39
CA THR A 9 -11.12 -10.30 -33.22
C THR A 9 -10.51 -9.61 -32.00
N GLY A 10 -11.28 -8.75 -31.36
CA GLY A 10 -11.02 -8.29 -30.01
C GLY A 10 -12.14 -8.80 -29.13
N THR A 11 -11.87 -9.84 -28.33
CA THR A 11 -12.76 -10.25 -27.25
C THR A 11 -13.10 -9.00 -26.42
N PRO A 12 -14.38 -8.67 -26.18
CA PRO A 12 -14.71 -7.56 -25.31
C PRO A 12 -14.19 -7.90 -23.91
N ARG A 13 -13.13 -7.19 -23.48
CA ARG A 13 -12.70 -7.16 -22.09
C ARG A 13 -13.92 -6.75 -21.28
N ALA A 14 -14.40 -7.65 -20.42
CA ALA A 14 -15.60 -7.44 -19.62
C ALA A 14 -15.56 -6.05 -18.96
N ALA A 15 -16.46 -5.16 -19.41
CA ALA A 15 -17.07 -4.19 -18.51
C ALA A 15 -17.94 -5.04 -17.57
N THR A 16 -17.91 -4.90 -16.25
CA THR A 16 -18.15 -3.67 -15.49
C THR A 16 -17.67 -3.88 -14.04
N ALA A 17 -16.78 -3.03 -13.56
CA ALA A 17 -16.68 -2.75 -12.12
C ALA A 17 -17.25 -1.35 -11.91
N GLN A 18 -18.58 -1.26 -11.90
CA GLN A 18 -19.28 -0.03 -11.55
C GLN A 18 -19.31 0.10 -10.01
N ALA A 19 -18.13 0.32 -9.46
CA ALA A 19 -17.84 0.77 -8.10
C ALA A 19 -16.38 1.22 -8.22
N LEU A 20 -16.08 2.51 -8.36
CA LEU A 20 -15.55 3.32 -7.25
C LEU A 20 -15.67 4.83 -7.58
N PRO A 21 -16.88 5.41 -7.70
CA PRO A 21 -17.00 6.87 -7.78
C PRO A 21 -16.66 7.57 -6.46
N LEU A 22 -16.70 6.85 -5.33
CA LEU A 22 -16.70 7.45 -3.99
C LEU A 22 -15.33 7.98 -3.54
N PHE A 23 -14.22 7.47 -4.08
CA PHE A 23 -12.87 7.79 -3.58
C PHE A 23 -11.90 8.32 -4.64
N ASN A 24 -12.34 8.46 -5.90
CA ASN A 24 -11.49 9.02 -6.95
C ASN A 24 -11.15 10.49 -6.65
N ASN A 25 -9.86 10.81 -6.69
CA ASN A 25 -9.33 12.16 -6.45
C ASN A 25 -9.74 12.76 -5.10
N ARG A 26 -9.77 11.95 -4.04
CA ARG A 26 -10.09 12.40 -2.68
C ARG A 26 -8.87 12.36 -1.78
N ILE A 27 -8.79 13.34 -0.89
CA ILE A 27 -7.85 13.37 0.23
C ILE A 27 -8.65 13.04 1.49
N LEU A 28 -8.26 11.96 2.17
CA LEU A 28 -8.78 11.59 3.47
C LEU A 28 -7.75 12.02 4.53
N SER A 29 -8.19 12.75 5.55
CA SER A 29 -7.32 13.26 6.61
C SER A 29 -7.69 12.58 7.93
N GLY A 30 -6.71 11.99 8.60
CA GLY A 30 -6.88 11.25 9.85
C GLY A 30 -5.77 10.21 10.03
N ASP A 31 -5.94 9.35 11.05
CA ASP A 31 -5.08 8.17 11.22
C ASP A 31 -5.27 7.22 10.04
N CYS A 32 -4.17 6.74 9.45
CA CYS A 32 -4.26 5.92 8.25
C CYS A 32 -4.95 4.57 8.51
N SER A 33 -4.84 4.01 9.72
CA SER A 33 -5.49 2.75 10.09
C SER A 33 -7.01 2.93 10.11
N GLU A 34 -7.49 4.05 10.64
CA GLU A 34 -8.92 4.41 10.63
C GLU A 34 -9.42 4.69 9.21
N GLN A 35 -8.63 5.41 8.39
CA GLN A 35 -9.02 5.72 7.01
C GLN A 35 -8.99 4.48 6.11
N LEU A 36 -8.09 3.52 6.36
CA LEU A 36 -8.07 2.26 5.62
C LEU A 36 -9.28 1.39 5.94
N ALA A 37 -9.71 1.34 7.21
CA ALA A 37 -10.83 0.52 7.67
C ALA A 37 -12.17 0.86 6.98
N VAL A 38 -12.34 2.10 6.49
CA VAL A 38 -13.55 2.51 5.75
C VAL A 38 -13.49 2.23 4.25
N LEU A 39 -12.34 1.82 3.72
CA LEU A 39 -12.18 1.47 2.31
C LEU A 39 -12.65 0.02 2.06
N PRO A 40 -13.31 -0.25 0.91
CA PRO A 40 -13.69 -1.61 0.54
C PRO A 40 -12.48 -2.52 0.29
N ASP A 41 -12.69 -3.83 0.42
CA ASP A 41 -11.70 -4.84 0.02
C ASP A 41 -11.40 -4.75 -1.49
N ALA A 42 -10.15 -5.06 -1.87
CA ALA A 42 -9.71 -5.16 -3.26
C ALA A 42 -10.13 -3.96 -4.15
N CYS A 43 -10.08 -2.74 -3.61
CA CYS A 43 -10.53 -1.54 -4.29
C CYS A 43 -9.41 -0.75 -4.99
N VAL A 44 -8.13 -0.98 -4.66
CA VAL A 44 -6.99 -0.26 -5.27
C VAL A 44 -6.07 -1.18 -6.08
N ASP A 45 -5.50 -0.64 -7.15
CA ASP A 45 -4.51 -1.33 -8.01
C ASP A 45 -3.06 -1.11 -7.55
N LEU A 46 -2.79 -0.01 -6.83
CA LEU A 46 -1.45 0.37 -6.39
C LEU A 46 -1.52 1.03 -5.02
N VAL A 47 -0.69 0.55 -4.10
CA VAL A 47 -0.37 1.25 -2.84
C VAL A 47 1.06 1.78 -2.95
N VAL A 48 1.24 3.08 -2.71
CA VAL A 48 2.55 3.71 -2.55
C VAL A 48 2.57 4.38 -1.18
N THR A 49 3.54 4.03 -0.34
CA THR A 49 3.62 4.59 1.01
C THR A 49 5.06 4.81 1.46
N SER A 50 5.25 5.82 2.30
CA SER A 50 6.47 6.11 3.04
C SER A 50 6.10 6.40 4.49
N PRO A 51 5.86 5.36 5.31
CA PRO A 51 5.50 5.54 6.71
C PRO A 51 6.54 6.40 7.45
N PRO A 52 6.19 7.04 8.57
CA PRO A 52 7.19 7.65 9.45
C PRO A 52 8.33 6.67 9.71
N TYR A 53 9.58 7.10 9.51
CA TYR A 53 10.73 6.23 9.76
C TYR A 53 10.99 6.13 11.26
N ALA A 54 11.64 5.04 11.68
CA ALA A 54 11.86 4.76 13.09
C ALA A 54 12.56 5.92 13.81
N ASP A 55 11.94 6.39 14.91
CA ASP A 55 12.33 7.55 15.72
C ASP A 55 12.61 8.83 14.91
N ALA A 56 12.10 8.93 13.68
CA ALA A 56 12.19 10.14 12.89
C ALA A 56 11.15 11.13 13.43
N ARG A 57 11.60 12.34 13.78
CA ARG A 57 10.72 13.39 14.32
C ARG A 57 9.95 12.94 15.58
N ALA A 58 10.57 12.15 16.46
CA ALA A 58 9.99 11.69 17.73
C ALA A 58 9.41 12.85 18.58
N ARG A 59 10.06 14.03 18.52
CA ARG A 59 9.59 15.26 19.19
C ARG A 59 8.32 15.87 18.61
N THR A 60 7.85 15.39 17.46
CA THR A 60 6.71 15.96 16.70
C THR A 60 5.54 14.98 16.62
N TYR A 61 5.80 13.66 16.54
CA TYR A 61 4.78 12.64 16.32
C TYR A 61 4.93 11.39 17.22
N GLY A 62 5.65 11.49 18.33
CA GLY A 62 5.90 10.35 19.23
C GLY A 62 7.02 9.42 18.74
N GLY A 63 7.18 9.23 17.43
CA GLY A 63 8.21 8.34 16.87
C GLY A 63 7.97 6.87 17.24
N VAL A 64 8.44 5.95 16.41
CA VAL A 64 8.36 4.51 16.69
C VAL A 64 9.78 4.01 16.83
N HIS A 65 10.12 3.41 17.97
CA HIS A 65 11.45 2.86 18.16
C HIS A 65 11.72 1.77 17.10
N PRO A 66 12.93 1.67 16.54
CA PRO A 66 13.25 0.65 15.54
C PRO A 66 12.85 -0.78 15.93
N ASP A 67 13.01 -1.14 17.21
CA ASP A 67 12.62 -2.46 17.75
C ASP A 67 11.11 -2.71 17.72
N ASP A 68 10.30 -1.65 17.84
CA ASP A 68 8.83 -1.75 17.85
C ASP A 68 8.24 -1.59 16.43
N TYR A 69 9.06 -1.26 15.43
CA TYR A 69 8.61 -0.83 14.12
C TYR A 69 7.81 -1.90 13.37
N VAL A 70 8.29 -3.15 13.43
CA VAL A 70 7.63 -4.27 12.76
C VAL A 70 6.25 -4.50 13.37
N ALA A 71 6.17 -4.61 14.69
CA ALA A 71 4.91 -4.82 15.41
C ALA A 71 3.91 -3.67 15.16
N TRP A 72 4.39 -2.43 15.10
CA TRP A 72 3.59 -1.26 14.78
C TRP A 72 3.07 -1.25 13.33
N PHE A 73 3.90 -1.65 12.35
CA PHE A 73 3.53 -1.55 10.93
C PHE A 73 2.69 -2.73 10.42
N LEU A 74 2.85 -3.93 10.97
CA LEU A 74 2.12 -5.13 10.53
C LEU A 74 0.59 -4.97 10.48
N PRO A 75 -0.11 -4.39 11.49
CA PRO A 75 -1.56 -4.18 11.37
C PRO A 75 -1.93 -3.24 10.23
N ILE A 76 -1.11 -2.22 9.95
CA ILE A 76 -1.32 -1.31 8.81
C ILE A 76 -1.11 -2.10 7.49
N ALA A 77 -0.07 -2.92 7.42
CA ALA A 77 0.21 -3.74 6.24
C ALA A 77 -0.91 -4.74 5.93
N ALA A 78 -1.56 -5.30 6.95
CA ALA A 78 -2.72 -6.17 6.77
C ALA A 78 -3.89 -5.44 6.09
N GLU A 79 -4.18 -4.21 6.52
CA GLU A 79 -5.21 -3.37 5.88
C GLU A 79 -4.82 -2.95 4.47
N LEU A 80 -3.54 -2.61 4.23
CA LEU A 80 -3.02 -2.34 2.88
C LEU A 80 -3.21 -3.55 1.95
N LYS A 81 -2.95 -4.77 2.44
CA LYS A 81 -3.17 -6.02 1.70
C LYS A 81 -4.66 -6.25 1.43
N ARG A 82 -5.55 -5.95 2.37
CA ARG A 82 -7.01 -6.08 2.22
C ARG A 82 -7.57 -5.18 1.12
N VAL A 83 -7.18 -3.91 1.09
CA VAL A 83 -7.68 -2.95 0.09
C VAL A 83 -7.03 -3.16 -1.28
N LEU A 84 -5.85 -3.79 -1.35
CA LEU A 84 -5.16 -4.07 -2.59
C LEU A 84 -5.85 -5.22 -3.35
N LYS A 85 -6.05 -5.05 -4.66
CA LYS A 85 -6.53 -6.14 -5.52
C LYS A 85 -5.51 -7.29 -5.56
N PRO A 86 -5.95 -8.54 -5.84
CA PRO A 86 -5.02 -9.66 -6.04
C PRO A 86 -3.96 -9.43 -7.13
N SER A 87 -4.26 -8.60 -8.13
CA SER A 87 -3.32 -8.20 -9.19
C SER A 87 -2.59 -6.89 -8.92
N GLY A 88 -2.79 -6.29 -7.75
CA GLY A 88 -2.24 -4.99 -7.40
C GLY A 88 -0.78 -5.06 -6.95
N SER A 89 -0.15 -3.89 -6.91
CA SER A 89 1.24 -3.74 -6.48
C SER A 89 1.35 -2.93 -5.19
N PHE A 90 2.32 -3.28 -4.35
CA PHE A 90 2.66 -2.54 -3.14
C PHE A 90 4.09 -2.00 -3.24
N VAL A 91 4.23 -0.69 -3.04
CA VAL A 91 5.52 0.02 -3.03
C VAL A 91 5.71 0.68 -1.67
N LEU A 92 6.70 0.17 -0.93
CA LEU A 92 7.11 0.69 0.37
C LEU A 92 8.43 1.44 0.23
N ASN A 93 8.42 2.75 0.51
CA ASN A 93 9.62 3.56 0.62
C ASN A 93 10.04 3.66 2.09
N ILE A 94 11.18 3.07 2.44
CA ILE A 94 11.71 3.01 3.80
C ILE A 94 13.24 2.99 3.78
N LYS A 95 13.88 3.38 4.88
CA LYS A 95 15.36 3.40 5.00
C LYS A 95 15.79 3.05 6.42
N GLU A 96 16.88 2.30 6.57
CA GLU A 96 17.42 1.96 7.89
C GLU A 96 17.91 3.19 8.66
N ARG A 97 17.81 3.09 9.98
CA ARG A 97 18.39 4.04 10.93
C ARG A 97 19.76 3.57 11.37
N VAL A 98 20.65 4.52 11.64
CA VAL A 98 21.94 4.23 12.31
C VAL A 98 21.75 4.37 13.82
N VAL A 99 22.08 3.31 14.57
CA VAL A 99 22.06 3.26 16.04
C VAL A 99 23.41 2.73 16.50
N GLY A 100 24.09 3.45 17.39
CA GLY A 100 25.42 3.02 17.90
C GLY A 100 26.52 2.93 16.84
N GLY A 101 26.36 3.57 15.67
CA GLY A 101 27.31 3.48 14.55
C GLY A 101 27.01 2.38 13.53
N GLU A 102 25.99 1.56 13.79
CA GLU A 102 25.59 0.45 12.91
C GLU A 102 24.17 0.65 12.37
N ARG A 103 23.87 -0.02 11.24
CA ARG A 103 22.50 0.01 10.69
C ARG A 103 21.62 -0.92 11.50
N HIS A 104 20.50 -0.38 11.98
CA HIS A 104 19.46 -1.19 12.59
C HIS A 104 18.78 -2.08 11.55
N THR A 105 18.45 -3.32 11.94
CA THR A 105 17.94 -4.37 11.06
C THR A 105 16.44 -4.31 10.78
N TYR A 106 15.72 -3.32 11.33
CA TYR A 106 14.25 -3.32 11.35
C TYR A 106 13.63 -3.32 9.94
N VAL A 107 14.31 -2.76 8.94
CA VAL A 107 13.86 -2.79 7.54
C VAL A 107 13.93 -4.21 6.97
N LEU A 108 15.01 -4.94 7.27
CA LEU A 108 15.18 -6.32 6.84
C LEU A 108 14.16 -7.23 7.53
N GLU A 109 13.98 -7.05 8.84
CA GLU A 109 12.98 -7.76 9.64
C GLU A 109 11.56 -7.49 9.14
N LEU A 110 11.25 -6.24 8.80
CA LEU A 110 9.97 -5.88 8.19
C LEU A 110 9.76 -6.57 6.85
N ILE A 111 10.78 -6.61 5.98
CA ILE A 111 10.69 -7.33 4.70
C ILE A 111 10.40 -8.82 4.91
N LEU A 112 11.04 -9.44 5.90
CA LEU A 112 10.78 -10.85 6.23
C LEU A 112 9.36 -11.05 6.73
N ALA A 113 8.90 -10.22 7.68
CA ALA A 113 7.56 -10.30 8.24
C ALA A 113 6.45 -10.07 7.20
N LEU A 114 6.68 -9.22 6.20
CA LEU A 114 5.72 -8.97 5.12
C LEU A 114 5.59 -10.12 4.10
N ARG A 115 6.48 -11.13 4.15
CA ARG A 115 6.44 -12.30 3.26
C ARG A 115 5.62 -13.45 3.82
N GLU A 116 5.32 -13.42 5.11
CA GLU A 116 4.48 -14.41 5.80
C GLU A 116 2.99 -14.19 5.48
#